data_AF-A0A5D0JM73-F1
#
_entry.id   AF-A0A5D0JM73-F1
#
_cell.length_a   1.000
_cell.length_b   1.000
_cell.length_c   1.000
_cell.angle_alpha   90.00
_cell.angle_beta   90.00
_cell.angle_gamma   90.00
#
_symmetry.space_group_name_H-M   'P 1'
#
loop_
_entity.id
_entity.type
_entity.pdbx_description
1 polymer ?
#
loop_
_entity_poly.entity_id
_entity_poly.type
_entity_poly.pdbx_seq_one_letter_code
_entity_poly.pdbx_strand_id
1 'polypeptide(L)'
;MPNPKFTDTLFHPLHKQNKTVIPRLFTFPFYYEPHTLSILAAKDLQNYLEHEANFNHNFGLKPNAEGLVIGKMFGVMVVENEAGTIGYLAAFSGKLAESNLHKGFVPTVYDTLNPEGFYKIGEQELNAINEKIEV
;
A
#
# COMPACT_ATOMS: atom_id res chain seq x y z
N MET A 1 12.61 22.71 5.08
CA MET A 1 12.51 21.38 5.70
C MET A 1 11.75 20.48 4.73
N PRO A 2 12.12 19.22 4.48
CA PRO A 2 11.26 18.35 3.71
C PRO A 2 9.93 18.22 4.48
N ASN A 3 8.80 18.41 3.80
CA ASN A 3 7.50 18.14 4.40
C ASN A 3 7.43 16.66 4.79
N PRO A 4 6.90 16.31 5.97
CA PRO A 4 6.72 14.91 6.35
C PRO A 4 5.86 14.21 5.30
N LYS A 5 6.37 13.11 4.73
CA LYS A 5 5.65 12.28 3.77
C LYS A 5 4.76 11.29 4.52
N PHE A 6 3.69 10.79 3.89
CA PHE A 6 2.78 9.78 4.47
C PHE A 6 2.13 10.18 5.81
N THR A 7 1.49 11.36 5.83
CA THR A 7 0.69 11.85 6.96
C THR A 7 -0.80 11.47 6.80
N ASP A 8 -1.73 12.30 7.25
CA ASP A 8 -3.17 12.03 7.16
C ASP A 8 -3.74 12.27 5.73
N THR A 9 -2.87 12.59 4.76
CA THR A 9 -3.26 12.78 3.35
C THR A 9 -2.93 11.55 2.51
N LEU A 10 -3.86 11.16 1.62
CA LEU A 10 -3.67 10.03 0.70
C LEU A 10 -2.86 10.39 -0.56
N PHE A 11 -2.85 11.66 -0.93
CA PHE A 11 -2.18 12.16 -2.13
C PHE A 11 -0.75 12.57 -1.80
N HIS A 12 0.22 11.97 -2.49
CA HIS A 12 1.64 12.27 -2.36
C HIS A 12 2.13 13.04 -3.59
N PRO A 13 2.48 14.33 -3.47
CA PRO A 13 2.96 15.12 -4.60
C PRO A 13 4.22 14.51 -5.22
N LEU A 14 4.26 14.44 -6.55
CA LEU A 14 5.40 13.90 -7.29
C LEU A 14 6.10 15.05 -8.02
N HIS A 15 7.38 15.25 -7.74
CA HIS A 15 8.19 16.21 -8.48
C HIS A 15 8.55 15.66 -9.86
N LYS A 16 7.67 15.94 -10.82
CA LYS A 16 7.85 15.59 -12.23
C LYS A 16 9.03 16.38 -12.82
N GLN A 17 9.90 15.70 -13.58
CA GLN A 17 10.88 16.39 -14.42
C GLN A 17 10.18 17.04 -15.62
N ASN A 18 10.58 18.27 -15.98
CA ASN A 18 9.92 19.07 -17.03
C ASN A 18 9.75 18.36 -18.38
N LYS A 19 10.56 17.34 -18.69
CA LYS A 19 10.52 16.60 -19.97
C LYS A 19 9.61 15.38 -19.97
N THR A 20 9.07 14.94 -18.83
CA THR A 20 8.25 13.72 -18.79
C THR A 20 6.88 13.97 -19.40
N VAL A 21 6.45 13.16 -20.36
CA VAL A 21 5.11 13.27 -20.96
C VAL A 21 4.11 12.51 -20.08
N ILE A 22 2.88 12.99 -19.94
CA ILE A 22 1.81 12.26 -19.24
C ILE A 22 1.18 11.28 -20.25
N PRO A 23 1.06 9.99 -19.93
CA PRO A 23 0.46 9.03 -20.85
C PRO A 23 -1.03 9.35 -21.07
N ARG A 24 -1.49 9.25 -22.32
CA ARG A 24 -2.90 9.50 -22.68
C ARG A 24 -3.81 8.28 -22.45
N LEU A 25 -3.23 7.10 -22.29
CA LEU A 25 -3.92 5.82 -22.15
C LEU A 25 -3.31 5.03 -20.99
N PHE A 26 -4.13 4.21 -20.35
CA PHE A 26 -3.64 3.22 -19.39
C PHE A 26 -2.85 2.12 -20.11
N THR A 27 -1.82 1.61 -19.41
CA THR A 27 -1.03 0.49 -19.90
C THR A 27 -1.80 -0.81 -19.76
N PHE A 28 -1.52 -1.76 -20.65
CA PHE A 28 -2.07 -3.11 -20.57
C PHE A 28 -1.38 -3.87 -19.42
N PRO A 29 -2.11 -4.43 -18.44
CA PRO A 29 -1.53 -4.88 -17.16
C PRO A 29 -0.60 -6.10 -17.27
N PHE A 30 -0.65 -6.86 -18.37
CA PHE A 30 0.12 -8.09 -18.53
C PHE A 30 1.38 -7.94 -19.39
N TYR A 31 1.47 -6.88 -20.20
CA TYR A 31 2.60 -6.62 -21.08
C TYR A 31 2.80 -5.11 -21.21
N TYR A 32 3.51 -4.53 -20.25
CA TYR A 32 3.87 -3.12 -20.27
C TYR A 32 5.25 -2.88 -19.69
N GLU A 33 5.90 -1.84 -20.21
CA GLU A 33 7.02 -1.20 -19.54
C GLU A 33 6.45 -0.13 -18.60
N PRO A 34 6.82 -0.12 -17.30
CA PRO A 34 6.29 0.85 -16.36
C PRO A 34 6.67 2.26 -16.79
N HIS A 35 5.69 3.17 -16.79
CA HIS A 35 5.93 4.56 -17.14
C HIS A 35 6.92 5.21 -16.17
N THR A 36 7.74 6.17 -16.64
CA THR A 36 8.76 6.83 -15.82
C THR A 36 8.20 7.46 -14.54
N LEU A 37 6.98 8.02 -14.60
CA LEU A 37 6.29 8.56 -13.42
C LEU A 37 5.98 7.48 -12.38
N SER A 38 5.56 6.28 -12.82
CA SER A 38 5.29 5.14 -11.94
C SER A 38 6.56 4.64 -11.28
N ILE A 39 7.68 4.59 -12.01
CA ILE A 39 8.99 4.25 -11.45
C ILE A 39 9.42 5.28 -10.40
N LEU A 40 9.21 6.58 -10.67
CA LEU A 40 9.55 7.64 -9.71
C LEU A 40 8.70 7.54 -8.44
N ALA A 41 7.39 7.33 -8.58
CA ALA A 41 6.48 7.15 -7.44
C ALA A 41 6.86 5.90 -6.62
N ALA A 42 7.19 4.79 -7.28
CA ALA A 42 7.63 3.56 -6.60
C ALA A 42 8.93 3.79 -5.81
N LYS A 43 9.90 4.52 -6.37
CA LYS A 43 11.14 4.89 -5.67
C LYS A 43 10.88 5.79 -4.48
N ASP A 44 9.95 6.74 -4.61
CA ASP A 44 9.57 7.62 -3.51
C ASP A 44 8.94 6.85 -2.35
N LEU A 45 8.04 5.91 -2.65
CA LEU A 45 7.47 4.99 -1.66
C LEU A 45 8.54 4.08 -1.03
N GLN A 46 9.45 3.52 -1.82
CA GLN A 46 10.57 2.71 -1.29
C GLN A 46 11.41 3.51 -0.29
N ASN A 47 11.75 4.75 -0.62
CA ASN A 47 12.50 5.62 0.28
C ASN A 47 11.77 5.87 1.61
N TYR A 48 10.45 6.11 1.55
CA TYR A 48 9.62 6.21 2.76
C TYR A 48 9.66 4.91 3.59
N LEU A 49 9.47 3.75 2.95
CA LEU A 49 9.47 2.44 3.63
C LEU A 49 10.80 2.13 4.33
N GLU A 50 11.92 2.56 3.74
CA GLU A 50 13.26 2.31 4.28
C GLU A 50 13.63 3.23 5.45
N HIS A 51 13.19 4.50 5.41
CA HIS A 51 13.74 5.55 6.27
C HIS A 51 12.73 6.21 7.22
N GLU A 52 11.45 6.26 6.83
CA GLU A 52 10.43 7.12 7.48
C GLU A 52 9.24 6.32 8.03
N ALA A 53 9.02 5.09 7.56
CA ALA A 53 7.90 4.26 8.00
C ALA A 53 7.93 4.01 9.51
N ASN A 54 6.77 4.21 10.14
CA ASN A 54 6.60 4.17 11.60
C ASN A 54 5.89 2.89 12.10
N PHE A 55 5.67 1.91 11.23
CA PHE A 55 5.11 0.61 11.61
C PHE A 55 6.22 -0.43 11.80
N ASN A 56 5.98 -1.38 12.70
CA ASN A 56 6.93 -2.48 12.96
C ASN A 56 6.65 -3.66 12.03
N HIS A 57 7.43 -3.81 10.97
CA HIS A 57 7.33 -4.94 10.05
C HIS A 57 8.73 -5.40 9.59
N ASN A 58 9.01 -6.70 9.69
CA ASN A 58 10.28 -7.26 9.24
C ASN A 58 10.24 -7.63 7.75
N PHE A 59 10.67 -6.70 6.91
CA PHE A 59 10.81 -6.93 5.46
C PHE A 59 12.07 -7.74 5.08
N GLY A 60 12.94 -8.10 6.04
CA GLY A 60 14.23 -8.74 5.77
C GLY A 60 15.33 -7.79 5.28
N LEU A 61 15.11 -6.48 5.38
CA LEU A 61 16.09 -5.46 4.94
C LEU A 61 17.16 -5.15 6.01
N LYS A 62 16.88 -5.45 7.28
CA LYS A 62 17.78 -5.20 8.41
C LYS A 62 18.16 -6.54 9.05
N PRO A 63 19.46 -6.85 9.21
CA PRO A 63 19.91 -8.17 9.67
C PRO A 63 19.44 -8.53 11.09
N ASN A 64 19.12 -7.53 11.91
CA ASN A 64 18.72 -7.68 13.32
C ASN A 64 17.27 -7.23 13.57
N ALA A 65 16.41 -7.19 12.55
CA ALA A 65 14.99 -6.90 12.77
C ALA A 65 14.31 -8.06 13.51
N GLU A 66 13.49 -7.73 14.51
CA GLU A 66 12.71 -8.72 15.26
C GLU A 66 11.57 -9.31 14.41
N GLY A 67 11.17 -10.54 14.71
CA GLY A 67 10.06 -11.22 14.06
C GLY A 67 10.42 -11.94 12.76
N LEU A 68 9.43 -12.61 12.16
CA LEU A 68 9.61 -13.37 10.91
C LEU A 68 9.84 -12.44 9.71
N VAL A 69 10.78 -12.81 8.85
CA VAL A 69 11.02 -12.11 7.58
C VAL A 69 9.85 -12.38 6.63
N ILE A 70 9.07 -11.33 6.35
CA ILE A 70 7.87 -11.42 5.52
C ILE A 70 7.88 -10.28 4.50
N GLY A 71 7.94 -10.65 3.22
CA GLY A 71 7.83 -9.71 2.11
C GLY A 71 6.42 -9.13 1.97
N LYS A 72 6.31 -8.00 1.27
CA LYS A 72 5.03 -7.33 1.03
C LYS A 72 4.95 -6.71 -0.35
N MET A 73 3.80 -6.86 -1.01
CA MET A 73 3.52 -6.15 -2.25
C MET A 73 2.91 -4.78 -1.96
N PHE A 74 3.56 -3.75 -2.49
CA PHE A 74 3.10 -2.37 -2.50
C PHE A 74 2.77 -1.94 -3.93
N GLY A 75 1.82 -1.02 -4.07
CA GLY A 75 1.40 -0.47 -5.35
C GLY A 75 1.33 1.05 -5.31
N VAL A 76 1.60 1.68 -6.45
CA VAL A 76 1.43 3.13 -6.65
C VAL A 76 0.53 3.38 -7.84
N MET A 77 -0.34 4.38 -7.73
CA MET A 77 -1.14 4.89 -8.85
C MET A 77 -0.84 6.37 -9.02
N VAL A 78 -0.20 6.72 -10.14
CA VAL A 78 0.07 8.12 -10.48
C VAL A 78 -1.25 8.78 -10.90
N VAL A 79 -1.55 9.92 -10.29
CA VAL A 79 -2.80 10.66 -10.51
C VAL A 79 -2.51 12.14 -10.68
N GLU A 80 -3.42 12.84 -11.36
CA GLU A 80 -3.49 14.30 -11.40
C GLU A 80 -4.69 14.71 -10.54
N ASN A 81 -4.47 15.63 -9.60
CA ASN A 81 -5.58 16.16 -8.80
C ASN A 81 -6.31 17.30 -9.54
N GLU A 82 -7.41 17.79 -8.97
CA GLU A 82 -8.22 18.87 -9.57
C GLU A 82 -7.45 20.19 -9.77
N ALA A 83 -6.34 20.39 -9.04
CA ALA A 83 -5.46 21.55 -9.19
C ALA A 83 -4.38 21.35 -10.28
N GLY A 84 -4.44 20.26 -11.05
CA GLY A 84 -3.45 19.93 -12.08
C GLY A 84 -2.09 19.47 -11.52
N THR A 85 -2.02 19.15 -10.22
CA THR A 85 -0.79 18.67 -9.58
C THR A 85 -0.67 17.16 -9.78
N ILE A 86 0.49 16.73 -10.27
CA ILE A 86 0.81 15.31 -10.39
C ILE A 86 1.30 14.77 -9.04
N GLY A 87 0.74 13.64 -8.66
CA GLY A 87 1.13 12.90 -7.47
C GLY A 87 0.87 11.42 -7.64
N TYR A 88 0.87 10.69 -6.53
CA TYR A 88 0.48 9.30 -6.51
C TYR A 88 -0.31 8.95 -5.25
N LEU A 89 -1.10 7.89 -5.38
CA LEU A 89 -1.70 7.15 -4.28
C LEU A 89 -0.86 5.91 -4.01
N ALA A 90 -0.72 5.52 -2.74
CA ALA A 90 0.02 4.33 -2.33
C ALA A 90 -0.93 3.30 -1.68
N ALA A 91 -0.70 2.02 -1.97
CA ALA A 91 -1.46 0.90 -1.43
C ALA A 91 -0.54 -0.27 -1.07
N PHE A 92 -1.04 -1.21 -0.28
CA PHE A 92 -0.40 -2.49 0.00
C PHE A 92 -1.42 -3.63 -0.07
N SER A 93 -0.95 -4.83 -0.36
CA SER A 93 -1.77 -6.06 -0.38
C SER A 93 -2.20 -6.47 1.03
N GLY A 94 -3.42 -6.96 1.29
CA GLY A 94 -3.82 -7.49 2.61
C GLY A 94 -3.53 -6.55 3.81
N LYS A 95 -3.09 -7.12 4.95
CA LYS A 95 -2.72 -6.34 6.16
C LYS A 95 -1.22 -6.08 6.28
N LEU A 96 -0.81 -4.93 6.79
CA LEU A 96 0.58 -4.57 7.07
C LEU A 96 0.75 -4.34 8.57
N ALA A 97 1.75 -4.95 9.21
CA ALA A 97 1.96 -4.84 10.66
C ALA A 97 0.66 -5.01 11.47
N GLU A 98 -0.10 -6.06 11.18
CA GLU A 98 -1.40 -6.38 11.83
C GLU A 98 -2.54 -5.35 11.64
N SER A 99 -2.38 -4.38 10.73
CA SER A 99 -3.39 -3.36 10.44
C SER A 99 -3.69 -3.24 8.94
N ASN A 100 -4.95 -2.95 8.61
CA ASN A 100 -5.38 -2.55 7.27
C ASN A 100 -5.29 -1.04 7.05
N LEU A 101 -5.03 -0.26 8.10
CA LEU A 101 -5.00 1.20 8.08
C LEU A 101 -3.62 1.71 8.47
N HIS A 102 -3.01 2.45 7.54
CA HIS A 102 -1.74 3.14 7.73
C HIS A 102 -1.83 4.53 7.11
N LYS A 103 -1.26 5.54 7.79
CA LYS A 103 -1.22 6.92 7.30
C LYS A 103 -0.55 6.99 5.93
N GLY A 104 -1.11 7.82 5.05
CA GLY A 104 -0.64 7.94 3.67
C GLY A 104 -0.99 6.79 2.73
N PHE A 105 -1.62 5.70 3.19
CA PHE A 105 -2.07 4.62 2.32
C PHE A 105 -3.57 4.70 2.11
N VAL A 106 -4.01 4.41 0.89
CA VAL A 106 -5.44 4.30 0.60
C VAL A 106 -6.05 3.17 1.44
N PRO A 107 -7.28 3.36 1.97
CA PRO A 107 -7.94 2.33 2.76
C PRO A 107 -8.24 1.10 1.89
N THR A 108 -8.38 -0.06 2.54
CA THR A 108 -8.89 -1.24 1.86
C THR A 108 -10.33 -1.00 1.39
N VAL A 109 -10.69 -1.58 0.24
CA VAL A 109 -12.08 -1.53 -0.26
C VAL A 109 -13.04 -2.16 0.76
N TYR A 110 -12.56 -3.15 1.51
CA TYR A 110 -13.29 -3.81 2.57
C TYR A 110 -12.33 -4.16 3.71
N ASP A 111 -12.75 -3.94 4.96
CA ASP A 111 -11.98 -4.31 6.14
C ASP A 111 -12.37 -5.72 6.61
N THR A 112 -11.57 -6.71 6.21
CA THR A 112 -11.76 -8.10 6.63
C THR A 112 -11.39 -8.35 8.09
N LEU A 113 -10.77 -7.38 8.78
CA LEU A 113 -10.39 -7.49 10.19
C LEU A 113 -11.43 -6.89 11.13
N ASN A 114 -12.46 -6.22 10.62
CA ASN A 114 -13.56 -5.71 11.44
C ASN A 114 -14.27 -6.88 12.16
N PRO A 115 -14.22 -6.97 13.50
CA PRO A 115 -14.86 -8.05 14.26
C PRO A 115 -16.38 -8.11 14.07
N GLU A 116 -17.01 -6.98 13.78
CA GLU A 116 -18.45 -6.86 13.52
C GLU A 116 -18.78 -6.95 12.02
N GLY A 117 -17.77 -7.18 11.18
CA GLY A 117 -17.92 -7.28 9.72
C GLY A 117 -18.41 -8.66 9.27
N PHE A 118 -19.05 -8.70 8.10
CA PHE A 118 -19.57 -9.92 7.45
C PHE A 118 -18.56 -11.08 7.45
N TYR A 119 -17.29 -10.79 7.16
CA TYR A 119 -16.24 -11.80 7.10
C TYR A 119 -15.96 -12.46 8.45
N LYS A 120 -15.80 -11.68 9.54
CA LYS A 120 -15.47 -12.23 10.86
C LYS A 120 -16.65 -12.96 11.48
N ILE A 121 -17.88 -12.48 11.25
CA ILE A 121 -19.10 -13.19 11.65
C ILE A 121 -19.18 -14.53 10.90
N GLY A 122 -19.02 -14.54 9.58
CA GLY A 122 -19.04 -15.79 8.80
C GLY A 122 -17.91 -16.76 9.15
N GLU A 123 -16.71 -16.25 9.47
CA GLU A 123 -15.57 -17.06 9.95
C GLU A 123 -15.90 -17.75 11.28
N GLN A 124 -16.55 -17.06 12.22
CA GLN A 124 -17.00 -17.67 13.48
C GLN A 124 -18.03 -18.78 13.25
N GLU A 125 -19.02 -18.55 12.38
CA GLU A 125 -20.02 -19.56 12.02
C GLU A 125 -19.37 -20.80 11.38
N LEU A 126 -18.43 -20.61 10.46
CA LEU A 126 -17.68 -21.69 9.81
C LEU A 126 -16.82 -22.47 10.82
N ASN A 127 -16.12 -21.78 11.72
CA ASN A 127 -15.32 -22.43 12.76
C ASN A 127 -16.19 -23.31 13.66
N ALA A 128 -17.38 -22.83 14.06
CA ALA A 128 -18.32 -23.61 14.86
C ALA A 128 -18.87 -24.85 14.12
N ILE A 129 -18.87 -24.85 12.78
CA ILE A 129 -19.19 -26.05 11.99
C ILE A 129 -17.99 -27.01 11.96
N ASN A 130 -16.78 -26.50 11.74
CA ASN A 130 -15.55 -27.30 11.71
C ASN A 130 -15.30 -28.04 13.03
N GLU A 131 -15.51 -27.38 14.17
CA GLU A 131 -15.39 -27.99 15.51
C GLU A 131 -16.33 -29.19 15.72
N LYS A 132 -17.43 -29.27 14.96
CA LYS A 132 -18.37 -30.42 15.03
C LYS A 132 -17.93 -31.61 14.17
N ILE A 133 -16.96 -31.39 13.27
CA ILE A 133 -16.46 -32.40 12.33
C ILE A 133 -15.11 -32.94 12.79
N GLU A 134 -14.30 -32.14 13.48
CA GLU A 134 -13.07 -32.62 14.13
C GLU A 134 -13.41 -33.62 15.26
N VAL A 135 -12.91 -34.86 15.11
CA VAL A 135 -13.03 -35.98 16.07
C VAL A 135 -11.91 -35.96 17.08
#